data_AF-A0A257MFU7-F1
#
_entry.id   AF-A0A257MFU7-F1
#
_cell.length_a   1.000
_cell.length_b   1.000
_cell.length_c   1.000
_cell.angle_alpha   90.00
_cell.angle_beta   90.00
_cell.angle_gamma   90.00
#
_symmetry.space_group_name_H-M   'P 1'
#
loop_
_entity.id
_entity.type
_entity.pdbx_description
1 polymer ?
#
loop_
_entity_poly.entity_id
_entity_poly.type
_entity_poly.pdbx_seq_one_letter_code
_entity_poly.pdbx_strand_id
1 'polypeptide(L)'
;MRPAAVAGQFYPVSGAELEHQLDSMLHPESEIPVLGAVVPHAGYIYSGHVAAAVYSCLPKAETFVIIGPNHHGIGSPVALSRDSWNTPLGAIETDGEMADALAGSIIDHDETAHIYEHSIPSHMHGAAG
;
A
#
# COMPACT_ATOMS: atom_id res chain seq x y z
N MET A 1 -3.62 3.87 14.34
CA MET A 1 -3.06 2.60 13.84
C MET A 1 -4.18 1.78 13.24
N ARG A 2 -4.12 1.56 11.92
CA ARG A 2 -5.18 0.95 11.13
C ARG A 2 -4.98 -0.57 11.01
N PRO A 3 -6.04 -1.39 11.19
CA PRO A 3 -5.93 -2.84 11.02
C PRO A 3 -5.76 -3.24 9.54
N ALA A 4 -5.18 -4.43 9.31
CA ALA A 4 -5.07 -5.04 7.99
C ALA A 4 -6.44 -5.52 7.48
N ALA A 5 -7.29 -4.58 7.05
CA ALA A 5 -8.73 -4.80 6.80
C ALA A 5 -9.05 -5.88 5.75
N VAL A 6 -8.10 -6.21 4.87
CA VAL A 6 -8.29 -7.19 3.78
C VAL A 6 -7.42 -8.44 3.92
N ALA A 7 -6.70 -8.58 5.04
CA ALA A 7 -6.00 -9.82 5.36
C ALA A 7 -7.00 -10.97 5.48
N GLY A 8 -6.66 -12.12 4.91
CA GLY A 8 -7.53 -13.30 4.77
C GLY A 8 -8.51 -13.24 3.60
N GLN A 9 -8.60 -12.10 2.90
CA GLN A 9 -9.43 -11.95 1.70
C GLN A 9 -8.58 -11.70 0.45
N PHE A 10 -7.65 -10.75 0.53
CA PHE A 10 -6.81 -10.33 -0.59
C PHE A 10 -5.42 -10.97 -0.54
N TYR A 11 -4.93 -11.24 0.66
CA TYR A 11 -3.65 -11.87 0.95
C TYR A 11 -3.73 -12.60 2.30
N PRO A 12 -2.83 -13.54 2.62
CA PRO A 12 -2.87 -14.31 3.86
C PRO A 12 -2.85 -13.46 5.14
N VAL A 13 -3.50 -13.93 6.20
CA VAL A 13 -3.41 -13.33 7.55
C VAL A 13 -2.09 -13.68 8.23
N SER A 14 -1.55 -14.87 7.94
CA SER A 14 -0.29 -15.33 8.50
C SER A 14 0.88 -14.61 7.84
N GLY A 15 1.73 -13.95 8.63
CA GLY A 15 2.95 -13.31 8.12
C GLY A 15 3.84 -14.29 7.36
N ALA A 16 4.07 -15.49 7.91
CA ALA A 16 4.91 -16.51 7.25
C ALA A 16 4.31 -17.02 5.93
N GLU A 17 2.98 -17.12 5.83
CA GLU A 17 2.33 -17.53 4.57
C GLU A 17 2.38 -16.39 3.54
N LEU A 18 2.24 -15.15 4.00
CA LEU A 18 2.37 -13.97 3.17
C LEU A 18 3.80 -13.82 2.63
N GLU A 19 4.82 -13.98 3.48
CA GLU A 19 6.23 -14.00 3.06
C GLU A 19 6.47 -15.06 2.00
N HIS A 20 6.01 -16.30 2.25
CA HIS A 20 6.16 -17.38 1.28
C HIS A 20 5.47 -17.07 -0.06
N GLN A 21 4.27 -16.47 -0.01
CA GLN A 21 3.56 -16.06 -1.22
C GLN A 21 4.32 -14.96 -1.96
N LEU A 22 4.84 -13.95 -1.25
CA LEU A 22 5.63 -12.86 -1.83
C LEU A 22 6.92 -13.37 -2.46
N ASP A 23 7.66 -14.24 -1.78
CA ASP A 23 8.89 -14.88 -2.30
C ASP A 23 8.65 -15.65 -3.60
N SER A 24 7.46 -16.21 -3.77
CA SER A 24 7.10 -16.93 -4.99
C SER A 24 6.83 -16.01 -6.20
N MET A 25 6.59 -14.71 -5.96
CA MET A 25 6.21 -13.72 -6.98
C MET A 25 7.27 -12.65 -7.20
N LEU A 26 8.01 -12.26 -6.16
CA LEU A 26 9.06 -11.26 -6.21
C LEU A 26 10.34 -11.88 -6.78
N HIS A 27 10.79 -11.35 -7.91
CA HIS A 27 12.03 -11.76 -8.54
C HIS A 27 12.97 -10.55 -8.65
N PRO A 28 14.28 -10.68 -8.36
CA PRO A 28 15.21 -9.57 -8.53
C PRO A 28 15.25 -9.12 -9.98
N GLU A 29 14.96 -7.85 -10.22
CA GLU A 29 15.05 -7.20 -11.53
C GLU A 29 15.97 -5.98 -11.45
N SER A 30 16.40 -5.49 -12.61
CA SER A 30 17.15 -4.23 -12.65
C SER A 30 16.21 -3.05 -12.37
N GLU A 31 16.62 -2.17 -11.46
CA GLU A 31 15.88 -0.94 -11.19
C GLU A 31 15.72 -0.10 -12.47
N ILE A 32 14.52 0.43 -12.67
CA ILE A 32 14.22 1.36 -13.74
C ILE A 32 14.14 2.76 -13.11
N PRO A 33 14.85 3.78 -13.65
CA PRO A 33 14.84 5.12 -13.08
C PRO A 33 13.50 5.83 -13.35
N VAL A 34 12.49 5.51 -12.54
CA VAL A 34 11.14 6.08 -12.57
C VAL A 34 10.78 6.71 -11.24
N LEU A 35 9.85 7.67 -11.25
CA LEU A 35 9.32 8.30 -10.04
C LEU A 35 8.09 7.59 -9.47
N GLY A 36 7.48 6.67 -10.22
CA GLY A 36 6.29 5.97 -9.79
C GLY A 36 5.78 4.98 -10.84
N ALA A 37 4.77 4.21 -10.45
CA ALA A 37 4.15 3.21 -11.30
C ALA A 37 2.65 3.08 -10.99
N VAL A 38 1.92 2.40 -11.88
CA VAL A 38 0.52 2.02 -11.68
C VAL A 38 0.47 0.53 -11.38
N VAL A 39 -0.12 0.16 -10.24
CA VAL A 39 -0.12 -1.20 -9.72
C VAL A 39 -1.57 -1.66 -9.49
N PRO A 40 -1.96 -2.88 -9.91
CA PRO A 40 -3.29 -3.41 -9.61
C PRO A 40 -3.44 -3.74 -8.12
N HIS A 41 -4.65 -3.58 -7.58
CA HIS A 41 -4.93 -3.80 -6.14
C HIS A 41 -5.89 -4.97 -5.86
N ALA A 42 -6.16 -5.82 -6.86
CA ALA A 42 -6.97 -7.03 -6.65
C ALA A 42 -6.20 -8.04 -5.76
N GLY A 43 -6.92 -8.98 -5.14
CA GLY A 43 -6.28 -10.02 -4.33
C GLY A 43 -5.11 -10.70 -5.04
N TYR A 44 -4.09 -11.10 -4.27
CA TYR A 44 -2.80 -11.57 -4.77
C TYR A 44 -2.89 -12.80 -5.67
N ILE A 45 -3.89 -13.66 -5.45
CA ILE A 45 -4.18 -14.80 -6.33
C ILE A 45 -4.45 -14.34 -7.78
N TYR A 46 -5.04 -13.15 -7.97
CA TYR A 46 -5.38 -12.62 -9.29
C TYR A 46 -4.32 -11.68 -9.86
N SER A 47 -3.75 -10.80 -9.02
CA SER A 47 -2.89 -9.70 -9.51
C SER A 47 -1.52 -9.61 -8.86
N GLY A 48 -1.19 -10.51 -7.93
CA GLY A 48 0.05 -10.46 -7.14
C GLY A 48 1.31 -10.54 -8.01
N HIS A 49 1.33 -11.40 -9.03
CA HIS A 49 2.48 -11.52 -9.95
C HIS A 49 2.70 -10.26 -10.78
N VAL A 50 1.62 -9.58 -11.18
CA VAL A 50 1.72 -8.30 -11.93
C VAL A 50 2.22 -7.20 -11.00
N ALA A 51 1.70 -7.14 -9.78
CA ALA A 51 2.17 -6.18 -8.78
C ALA A 51 3.65 -6.40 -8.43
N ALA A 52 4.05 -7.65 -8.20
CA ALA A 52 5.43 -8.03 -7.91
C ALA A 52 6.39 -7.63 -9.03
N ALA A 53 6.05 -7.87 -10.29
CA ALA A 53 6.86 -7.44 -11.43
C ALA A 53 7.12 -5.93 -11.45
N VAL A 54 6.12 -5.12 -11.06
CA VAL A 54 6.29 -3.66 -10.93
C VAL A 54 7.22 -3.32 -9.76
N TYR A 55 6.95 -3.87 -8.57
CA TYR A 55 7.74 -3.58 -7.37
C TYR A 55 9.21 -3.99 -7.50
N SER A 56 9.49 -5.11 -8.16
CA SER A 56 10.84 -5.60 -8.43
C SER A 56 11.71 -4.63 -9.25
N CYS A 57 11.09 -3.71 -9.99
CA CYS A 57 11.78 -2.75 -10.85
C CYS A 57 11.81 -1.33 -10.28
N LEU A 58 11.13 -1.05 -9.18
CA LEU A 58 11.08 0.28 -8.59
C LEU A 58 12.41 0.60 -7.88
N PRO A 59 12.88 1.86 -7.97
CA PRO A 59 14.06 2.28 -7.22
C PRO A 59 13.75 2.27 -5.71
N LYS A 60 14.77 2.00 -4.91
CA LYS A 60 14.66 2.12 -3.45
C LYS A 60 14.36 3.56 -3.03
N ALA A 61 13.47 3.69 -2.06
CA ALA A 61 13.10 4.96 -1.46
C ALA A 61 12.84 4.78 0.04
N GLU A 62 13.05 5.83 0.82
CA GLU A 62 12.71 5.85 2.25
C GLU A 62 11.20 6.05 2.46
N THR A 63 10.55 6.83 1.59
CA THR A 63 9.12 7.14 1.64
C THR A 63 8.47 6.87 0.29
N PHE A 64 7.34 6.15 0.31
CA PHE A 64 6.48 5.94 -0.85
C PHE A 64 5.14 6.65 -0.66
N VAL A 65 4.63 7.27 -1.73
CA VAL A 65 3.27 7.82 -1.76
C VAL A 65 2.36 6.84 -2.50
N ILE A 66 1.35 6.31 -1.81
CA ILE A 66 0.38 5.38 -2.39
C ILE A 66 -0.95 6.12 -2.56
N ILE A 67 -1.39 6.25 -3.81
CA ILE A 67 -2.65 6.90 -4.17
C ILE A 67 -3.61 5.84 -4.67
N GLY A 68 -4.75 5.69 -3.99
CA GLY A 68 -5.80 4.74 -4.35
C GLY A 68 -7.14 5.44 -4.58
N PRO A 69 -8.03 4.87 -5.41
CA PRO A 69 -9.41 5.33 -5.49
C PRO A 69 -10.15 5.10 -4.17
N ASN A 70 -11.18 5.93 -3.94
CA ASN A 70 -12.18 5.73 -2.90
C ASN A 70 -13.39 5.00 -3.49
N HIS A 71 -13.49 3.69 -3.24
CA HIS A 71 -14.57 2.85 -3.75
C HIS A 71 -15.90 3.02 -3.01
N HIS A 72 -15.85 3.61 -1.80
CA HIS A 72 -16.99 3.69 -0.90
C HIS A 72 -17.64 5.08 -0.87
N GLY A 73 -16.94 6.10 -1.36
CA GLY A 73 -17.41 7.49 -1.33
C GLY A 73 -17.53 8.08 0.07
N ILE A 74 -16.85 7.50 1.06
CA ILE A 74 -16.84 7.96 2.45
C ILE A 74 -15.70 8.94 2.66
N GLY A 75 -15.92 9.96 3.49
CA GLY A 75 -14.92 10.96 3.83
C GLY A 75 -14.69 11.99 2.72
N SER A 76 -13.51 12.59 2.74
CA SER A 76 -13.12 13.73 1.92
C SER A 76 -12.81 13.33 0.48
N PRO A 77 -12.98 14.22 -0.52
CA PRO A 77 -12.70 13.91 -1.92
C PRO A 77 -11.26 13.46 -2.18
N VAL A 78 -10.30 14.06 -1.47
CA VAL A 78 -8.91 13.60 -1.41
C VAL A 78 -8.54 13.49 0.07
N ALA A 79 -8.51 12.27 0.57
CA ALA A 79 -8.22 11.96 1.95
C ALA A 79 -6.78 11.46 2.13
N LEU A 80 -6.15 11.91 3.20
CA LEU A 80 -4.80 11.53 3.59
C LEU A 80 -4.84 10.95 5.01
N SER A 81 -4.31 9.74 5.15
CA SER A 81 -4.09 9.12 6.46
C SER A 81 -2.77 9.60 7.07
N ARG A 82 -2.78 9.91 8.36
CA ARG A 82 -1.55 10.08 9.19
C ARG A 82 -1.30 8.87 10.08
N ASP A 83 -2.26 7.96 10.19
CA ASP A 83 -2.16 6.77 11.01
C ASP A 83 -1.14 5.78 10.46
N SER A 84 -0.45 5.05 11.33
CA SER A 84 0.35 3.87 10.97
C SER A 84 -0.55 2.72 10.50
N TRP A 85 -0.06 1.88 9.60
CA TRP A 85 -0.79 0.79 8.96
C TRP A 85 -0.29 -0.56 9.43
N ASN A 86 -1.16 -1.38 10.03
CA ASN A 86 -0.79 -2.75 10.36
C ASN A 86 -0.87 -3.65 9.14
N THR A 87 0.14 -4.49 8.99
CA THR A 87 0.19 -5.59 8.03
C THR A 87 0.51 -6.90 8.76
N PRO A 88 0.29 -8.06 8.11
CA PRO A 88 0.78 -9.33 8.65
C PRO A 88 2.30 -9.41 8.85
N LEU A 89 3.08 -8.52 8.20
CA LEU A 89 4.55 -8.46 8.31
C LEU A 89 5.03 -7.42 9.33
N GLY A 90 4.12 -6.65 9.93
CA GLY A 90 4.45 -5.59 10.87
C GLY A 90 3.69 -4.29 10.60
N ALA A 91 3.89 -3.32 11.49
CA ALA A 91 3.37 -1.98 11.32
C ALA A 91 4.25 -1.18 10.35
N ILE A 92 3.61 -0.38 9.50
CA ILE A 92 4.25 0.59 8.61
C ILE A 92 3.88 1.97 9.11
N GLU A 93 4.90 2.76 9.40
CA GLU A 93 4.72 4.14 9.85
C GLU A 93 4.47 5.06 8.66
N THR A 94 3.55 6.00 8.84
CA THR A 94 3.32 7.06 7.86
C THR A 94 4.33 8.17 8.12
N ASP A 95 4.87 8.75 7.05
CA ASP A 95 5.73 9.94 7.13
C ASP A 95 4.88 11.15 7.55
N GLY A 96 4.90 11.46 8.85
CA GLY A 96 4.05 12.49 9.45
C GLY A 96 4.41 13.90 8.99
N GLU A 97 5.69 14.19 8.72
CA GLU A 97 6.16 15.49 8.24
C GLU A 97 5.70 15.71 6.79
N MET A 98 5.87 14.70 5.94
CA MET A 98 5.38 14.75 4.56
C MET A 98 3.85 14.83 4.52
N ALA A 99 3.16 14.09 5.39
CA ALA A 99 1.70 14.14 5.46
C ALA A 99 1.20 15.54 5.83
N ASP A 100 1.81 16.19 6.82
CA ASP A 100 1.47 17.56 7.22
C ASP A 100 1.76 18.58 6.11
N ALA A 101 2.84 18.38 5.36
CA ALA A 101 3.21 19.26 4.25
C ALA A 101 2.25 19.16 3.04
N LEU A 102 1.61 18.00 2.86
CA LEU A 102 0.64 17.78 1.78
C LEU A 102 -0.77 18.28 2.13
N ALA A 103 -1.12 18.29 3.41
CA ALA A 103 -2.44 18.69 3.87
C ALA A 103 -2.70 20.19 3.77
N GLY A 104 -3.98 20.58 3.74
CA GLY A 104 -4.40 21.98 3.78
C GLY A 104 -4.65 22.62 2.41
N SER A 105 -4.59 21.83 1.33
CA SER A 105 -5.05 22.25 0.00
C SER A 105 -6.38 21.56 -0.34
N ILE A 106 -6.42 20.79 -1.42
CA ILE A 106 -7.55 19.88 -1.74
C ILE A 106 -7.48 18.58 -0.92
N ILE A 107 -6.42 18.40 -0.12
CA ILE A 107 -6.10 17.19 0.63
C ILE A 107 -6.42 17.42 2.11
N ASP A 108 -7.32 16.60 2.64
CA ASP A 108 -7.75 16.63 4.03
C ASP A 108 -7.16 15.45 4.82
N HIS A 109 -6.79 15.69 6.07
CA HIS A 109 -6.53 14.60 7.01
C HIS A 109 -7.85 13.94 7.39
N ASP A 110 -8.08 12.74 6.86
CA ASP A 110 -9.36 12.06 7.02
C ASP A 110 -9.21 10.53 7.04
N GLU A 111 -9.14 9.99 8.24
CA GLU A 111 -9.07 8.54 8.45
C GLU A 111 -10.36 7.80 8.07
N THR A 112 -11.50 8.51 8.00
CA THR A 112 -12.80 7.88 7.76
C THR A 112 -12.91 7.34 6.33
N ALA A 113 -12.32 8.04 5.36
CA ALA A 113 -12.25 7.61 3.97
C ALA A 113 -11.52 6.28 3.81
N HIS A 114 -10.58 6.00 4.70
CA HIS A 114 -9.81 4.78 4.63
C HIS A 114 -10.55 3.60 5.25
N ILE A 115 -11.45 3.76 6.25
CA ILE A 115 -12.00 2.66 7.10
C ILE A 115 -12.33 1.37 6.33
N TYR A 116 -13.08 1.47 5.22
CA TYR A 116 -13.51 0.32 4.42
C TYR A 116 -12.69 0.12 3.13
N GLU A 117 -11.77 1.03 2.84
CA GLU A 117 -11.03 1.04 1.59
C GLU A 117 -9.96 -0.07 1.54
N HIS A 118 -9.85 -0.69 0.36
CA HIS A 118 -8.98 -1.83 0.08
C HIS A 118 -7.94 -1.56 -1.00
N SER A 119 -8.07 -0.46 -1.74
CA SER A 119 -7.15 -0.13 -2.84
C SER A 119 -5.71 0.11 -2.36
N ILE A 120 -5.52 0.63 -1.15
CA ILE A 120 -4.22 0.96 -0.57
C ILE A 120 -3.57 -0.21 0.20
N PRO A 121 -4.27 -0.92 1.12
CA PRO A 121 -3.66 -1.99 1.93
C PRO A 121 -2.90 -3.07 1.14
N SER A 122 -3.37 -3.43 -0.06
CA SER A 122 -2.72 -4.44 -0.91
C SER A 122 -1.30 -4.07 -1.34
N HIS A 123 -0.92 -2.80 -1.26
CA HIS A 123 0.39 -2.29 -1.70
C HIS A 123 1.43 -2.20 -0.58
N MET A 124 1.02 -2.48 0.66
CA MET A 124 1.85 -2.27 1.86
C MET A 124 2.98 -3.29 2.04
N HIS A 125 3.03 -4.36 1.25
CA HIS A 125 4.03 -5.43 1.41
C HIS A 125 5.10 -5.45 0.32
N GLY A 126 4.87 -4.74 -0.81
CA GLY A 126 5.78 -4.72 -1.95
C GLY A 126 6.80 -3.58 -1.94
N ALA A 127 6.58 -2.57 -1.10
CA ALA A 127 7.41 -1.36 -1.05
C ALA A 127 8.52 -1.41 0.02
N ALA A 128 8.66 -2.52 0.76
CA ALA A 128 9.50 -2.61 1.96
C ALA A 128 10.87 -3.31 1.75
N GLY A 129 11.39 -3.33 0.51
CA GLY A 129 12.68 -3.99 0.15
C GLY A 129 13.88 -3.06 0.03
#